data_AF-A0A7G2E989-F1
#
_entry.id   AF-A0A7G2E989-F1
#
_cell.length_a   1.000
_cell.length_b   1.000
_cell.length_c   1.000
_cell.angle_alpha   90.00
_cell.angle_beta   90.00
_cell.angle_gamma   90.00
#
_symmetry.space_group_name_H-M   'P 1'
#
loop_
_entity.id
_entity.type
_entity.pdbx_description
1 polymer ?
#
loop_
_entity_poly.entity_id
_entity_poly.type
_entity_poly.pdbx_seq_one_letter_code
_entity_poly.pdbx_strand_id
1 'polypeptide(L)'
;MSFLELSTISNIIHSHGPACNLLIFGLTHESLLWRSINFQGRTVFVDESPYSVSKFEQSNPGVEAYEVVYSTKVSQAKKLLGYYKTRPECRPVQNLLFSDCKLGINDLPNFVYEIDWDVILIDGPRGYASDSPGRMAPIFTSAVLAKSKDFGTKTKKTDVLVHEFGRKIERVYSEEFLCEENLIEVVGDLGHFVVAAAEERESYGDGFCRNSTRLSESFTAVSGGDEEKVGVDDE
;
A
#
# COMPACT_ATOMS: atom_id res chain seq x y z
N MET A 1 1.51 1.27 -16.00
CA MET A 1 2.34 2.42 -15.57
C MET A 1 2.99 3.12 -16.76
N SER A 2 3.38 4.39 -16.62
CA SER A 2 4.17 5.14 -17.61
C SER A 2 5.63 4.70 -17.62
N PHE A 3 6.37 5.01 -18.70
CA PHE A 3 7.80 4.65 -18.79
C PHE A 3 8.63 5.22 -17.63
N LEU A 4 8.32 6.43 -17.16
CA LEU A 4 9.03 7.07 -16.05
C LEU A 4 8.79 6.31 -14.74
N GLU A 5 7.54 5.96 -14.45
CA GLU A 5 7.16 5.15 -13.27
C GLU A 5 7.89 3.80 -13.28
N LEU A 6 7.86 3.10 -14.42
CA LEU A 6 8.55 1.80 -14.58
C LEU A 6 10.05 1.93 -14.34
N SER A 7 10.67 2.98 -14.88
CA SER A 7 12.09 3.24 -14.73
C SER A 7 12.45 3.55 -13.29
N THR A 8 11.65 4.35 -12.59
CA THR A 8 11.84 4.67 -11.17
C THR A 8 11.78 3.41 -10.31
N ILE A 9 10.74 2.58 -10.45
CA ILE A 9 10.60 1.31 -9.70
C ILE A 9 11.80 0.40 -9.97
N SER A 10 12.20 0.25 -11.24
CA SER A 10 13.33 -0.59 -11.64
C SER A 10 14.65 -0.12 -11.02
N ASN A 11 14.89 1.20 -11.01
CA ASN A 11 16.10 1.78 -10.42
C ASN A 11 16.15 1.56 -8.90
N ILE A 12 15.01 1.68 -8.22
CA ILE A 12 14.90 1.44 -6.78
C ILE A 12 15.19 -0.04 -6.47
N ILE A 13 14.57 -0.98 -7.19
CA ILE A 13 14.84 -2.43 -7.01
C ILE A 13 16.33 -2.72 -7.20
N HIS A 14 16.96 -2.21 -8.26
CA HIS A 14 18.39 -2.41 -8.50
C HIS A 14 19.30 -1.79 -7.43
N SER A 15 18.87 -0.68 -6.80
CA SER A 15 19.68 0.00 -5.77
C SER A 15 19.88 -0.83 -4.50
N HIS A 16 19.01 -1.81 -4.25
CA HIS A 16 19.12 -2.77 -3.14
C HIS A 16 20.03 -3.97 -3.44
N GLY A 17 20.65 -4.01 -4.62
CA GLY A 17 21.57 -5.07 -5.02
C GLY A 17 20.85 -6.33 -5.55
N PRO A 18 21.58 -7.44 -5.76
CA PRO A 18 21.05 -8.61 -6.47
C PRO A 18 20.02 -9.41 -5.67
N ALA A 19 19.93 -9.25 -4.35
CA ALA A 19 19.10 -10.07 -3.47
C ALA A 19 17.98 -9.27 -2.79
N CYS A 20 17.22 -8.50 -3.57
CA CYS A 20 16.12 -7.67 -3.06
C CYS A 20 14.92 -8.54 -2.67
N ASN A 21 14.42 -8.36 -1.45
CA ASN A 21 13.12 -8.86 -1.01
C ASN A 21 12.04 -7.87 -1.48
N LEU A 22 11.29 -8.26 -2.52
CA LEU A 22 10.26 -7.46 -3.16
C LEU A 22 8.87 -8.06 -2.90
N LEU A 23 8.03 -7.32 -2.18
CA LEU A 23 6.61 -7.64 -1.99
C LEU A 23 5.76 -6.78 -2.91
N ILE A 24 4.81 -7.38 -3.62
CA ILE A 24 3.93 -6.68 -4.56
C ILE A 24 2.48 -7.00 -4.24
N PHE A 25 1.72 -5.99 -3.85
CA PHE A 25 0.27 -6.06 -3.82
C PHE A 25 -0.27 -5.77 -5.22
N GLY A 26 -0.88 -6.76 -5.85
CA GLY A 26 -1.45 -6.71 -7.20
C GLY A 26 -0.68 -7.57 -8.23
N LEU A 27 -1.44 -8.34 -9.01
CA LEU A 27 -1.00 -8.94 -10.27
C LEU A 27 -1.43 -8.06 -11.43
N THR A 28 -0.45 -7.48 -12.12
CA THR A 28 -0.65 -6.54 -13.23
C THR A 28 0.06 -7.00 -14.48
N HIS A 29 -0.03 -6.23 -15.57
CA HIS A 29 0.67 -6.56 -16.81
C HIS A 29 2.20 -6.52 -16.64
N GLU A 30 2.68 -5.80 -15.63
CA GLU A 30 4.09 -5.62 -15.31
C GLU A 30 4.64 -6.66 -14.32
N SER A 31 3.83 -7.59 -13.81
CA SER A 31 4.30 -8.59 -12.82
C SER A 31 5.53 -9.40 -13.29
N LEU A 32 5.57 -9.79 -14.56
CA LEU A 32 6.74 -10.50 -15.11
C LEU A 32 7.96 -9.62 -15.30
N LEU A 33 7.77 -8.31 -15.52
CA LEU A 33 8.86 -7.35 -15.54
C LEU A 33 9.53 -7.28 -14.17
N TRP A 34 8.74 -7.15 -13.10
CA TRP A 34 9.25 -7.10 -11.72
C TRP A 34 10.02 -8.36 -11.34
N ARG A 35 9.48 -9.54 -11.67
CA ARG A 35 10.20 -10.80 -11.47
C ARG A 35 11.51 -10.87 -12.25
N SER A 36 11.53 -10.38 -13.48
CA SER A 36 12.71 -10.46 -14.36
C SER A 36 13.83 -9.52 -13.88
N ILE A 37 13.48 -8.33 -13.43
CA ILE A 37 14.42 -7.35 -12.88
C ILE A 37 14.99 -7.84 -11.54
N ASN A 38 14.16 -8.46 -10.70
CA ASN A 38 14.56 -9.01 -9.41
C ASN A 38 14.89 -10.52 -9.47
N PHE A 39 15.49 -11.00 -10.56
CA PHE A 39 15.68 -12.44 -10.82
C PHE A 39 16.53 -13.17 -9.76
N GLN A 40 17.51 -12.49 -9.17
CA GLN A 40 18.38 -13.05 -8.13
C GLN A 40 17.82 -12.84 -6.71
N GLY A 41 16.79 -11.99 -6.55
CA GLY A 41 16.13 -11.73 -5.29
C GLY A 41 14.87 -12.57 -5.12
N ARG A 42 14.08 -12.21 -4.11
CA ARG A 42 12.78 -12.85 -3.85
C ARG A 42 11.67 -11.90 -4.22
N THR A 43 10.77 -12.33 -5.09
CA THR A 43 9.60 -11.53 -5.49
C THR A 43 8.33 -12.30 -5.12
N VAL A 44 7.51 -11.70 -4.26
CA VAL A 44 6.24 -12.27 -3.81
C VAL A 44 5.10 -11.37 -4.24
N PHE A 45 4.14 -11.95 -4.94
CA PHE A 45 2.90 -11.29 -5.37
C PHE A 45 1.75 -11.69 -4.45
N VAL A 46 0.88 -10.74 -4.15
CA VAL A 46 -0.39 -11.00 -3.48
C VAL A 46 -1.52 -10.29 -4.21
N ASP A 47 -2.65 -10.95 -4.46
CA ASP A 47 -3.74 -10.39 -5.28
C ASP A 47 -5.11 -10.83 -4.75
N GLU A 48 -6.14 -10.01 -4.99
CA GLU A 48 -7.51 -10.29 -4.53
C GLU A 48 -8.21 -11.40 -5.33
N SER A 49 -7.71 -11.76 -6.52
CA SER A 49 -8.39 -12.65 -7.45
C SER A 49 -7.77 -14.06 -7.41
N PRO A 50 -8.42 -15.05 -6.78
CA PRO A 50 -7.94 -16.45 -6.79
C PRO A 50 -7.70 -16.96 -8.21
N TYR A 51 -8.56 -16.56 -9.14
CA TYR A 51 -8.43 -16.92 -10.55
C TYR A 51 -7.18 -16.33 -11.19
N SER A 52 -6.88 -15.05 -10.91
CA SER A 52 -5.68 -14.38 -11.45
C SER A 52 -4.42 -15.04 -10.91
N VAL A 53 -4.37 -15.30 -9.60
CA VAL A 53 -3.26 -15.99 -8.92
C VAL A 53 -3.04 -17.36 -9.54
N SER A 54 -4.06 -18.22 -9.56
CA SER A 54 -3.93 -19.58 -10.09
C SER A 54 -3.49 -19.60 -11.56
N LYS A 55 -4.05 -18.71 -12.39
CA LYS A 55 -3.65 -18.60 -13.80
C LYS A 55 -2.20 -18.13 -13.94
N PHE A 56 -1.77 -17.19 -13.11
CA PHE A 56 -0.40 -16.67 -13.13
C PHE A 56 0.61 -17.74 -12.73
N GLU A 57 0.32 -18.52 -11.69
CA GLU A 57 1.16 -19.65 -11.27
C GLU A 57 1.26 -20.75 -12.33
N GLN A 58 0.12 -21.14 -12.92
CA GLN A 58 0.09 -22.17 -13.99
C GLN A 58 0.93 -21.78 -15.20
N SER A 59 0.91 -20.49 -15.56
CA SER A 59 1.61 -19.99 -16.75
C SER A 59 3.08 -19.71 -16.48
N ASN A 60 3.48 -19.57 -15.22
CA ASN A 60 4.81 -19.11 -14.84
C ASN A 60 5.38 -19.96 -13.69
N PRO A 61 5.95 -21.15 -13.97
CA PRO A 61 6.49 -22.01 -12.92
C PRO A 61 7.49 -21.28 -12.00
N GLY A 62 7.35 -21.55 -10.70
CA GLY A 62 8.21 -20.99 -9.65
C GLY A 62 7.97 -19.51 -9.32
N VAL A 63 6.88 -18.89 -9.77
CA VAL A 63 6.42 -17.63 -9.15
C VAL A 63 5.91 -17.90 -7.75
N GLU A 64 6.09 -16.93 -6.86
CA GLU A 64 5.43 -16.91 -5.56
C GLU A 64 4.26 -15.93 -5.65
N ALA A 65 3.04 -16.43 -5.79
CA ALA A 65 1.84 -15.61 -5.86
C ALA A 65 0.75 -16.17 -4.94
N TYR A 66 0.09 -15.32 -4.17
CA TYR A 66 -0.88 -15.76 -3.16
C TYR A 66 -2.18 -14.96 -3.24
N GLU A 67 -3.30 -15.63 -3.02
CA GLU A 67 -4.60 -14.98 -2.85
C GLU A 67 -4.65 -14.30 -1.48
N VAL A 68 -5.25 -13.11 -1.43
CA VAL A 68 -5.54 -12.37 -0.20
C VAL A 68 -6.98 -11.87 -0.20
N VAL A 69 -7.65 -11.97 0.95
CA VAL A 69 -9.01 -11.48 1.13
C VAL A 69 -8.99 -10.11 1.81
N TYR A 70 -9.27 -9.08 1.04
CA TYR A 70 -9.39 -7.73 1.57
C TYR A 70 -10.77 -7.49 2.21
N SER A 71 -10.77 -7.12 3.49
CA SER A 71 -12.00 -6.82 4.23
C SER A 71 -12.48 -5.36 4.09
N THR A 72 -11.65 -4.49 3.52
CA THR A 72 -11.95 -3.07 3.31
C THR A 72 -12.79 -2.84 2.06
N LYS A 73 -13.43 -1.67 1.98
CA LYS A 73 -14.07 -1.17 0.76
C LYS A 73 -13.81 0.31 0.58
N VAL A 74 -13.70 0.78 -0.65
CA VAL A 74 -13.54 2.21 -1.01
C VAL A 74 -14.58 3.08 -0.33
N SER A 75 -15.85 2.66 -0.32
CA SER A 75 -16.97 3.34 0.36
C SER A 75 -16.77 3.52 1.88
N GLN A 76 -15.91 2.72 2.51
CA GLN A 76 -15.63 2.76 3.95
C GLN A 76 -14.43 3.63 4.31
N ALA A 77 -13.69 4.18 3.33
CA ALA A 77 -12.41 4.86 3.54
C ALA A 77 -12.45 5.91 4.66
N LYS A 78 -13.46 6.80 4.66
CA LYS A 78 -13.61 7.83 5.70
C LYS A 78 -13.86 7.23 7.10
N LYS A 79 -14.70 6.20 7.17
CA LYS A 79 -15.05 5.53 8.43
C LYS A 79 -13.86 4.77 9.01
N LEU A 80 -13.06 4.13 8.16
CA LEU A 80 -11.86 3.39 8.56
C LEU A 80 -10.77 4.31 9.11
N LEU A 81 -10.63 5.53 8.58
CA LEU A 81 -9.73 6.55 9.17
C LEU A 81 -10.19 7.03 10.55
N GLY A 82 -11.50 7.19 10.76
CA GLY A 82 -12.02 7.46 12.10
C GLY A 82 -11.86 6.27 13.05
N TYR A 83 -12.02 5.05 12.52
CA TYR A 83 -11.89 3.80 13.27
C TYR A 83 -10.49 3.65 13.87
N TYR A 84 -9.41 3.67 13.06
CA TYR A 84 -8.08 3.32 13.55
C TYR A 84 -7.57 4.25 14.67
N LYS A 85 -7.95 5.54 14.63
CA LYS A 85 -7.60 6.54 15.67
C LYS A 85 -8.10 6.18 17.07
N THR A 86 -9.09 5.28 17.18
CA THR A 86 -9.71 4.87 18.45
C THR A 86 -9.37 3.44 18.85
N ARG A 87 -8.46 2.79 18.11
CA ARG A 87 -8.26 1.34 18.15
C ARG A 87 -6.79 1.05 18.49
N PRO A 88 -6.49 0.65 19.74
CA PRO A 88 -5.10 0.41 20.17
C PRO A 88 -4.43 -0.73 19.40
N GLU A 89 -5.21 -1.64 18.81
CA GLU A 89 -4.71 -2.68 17.92
C GLU A 89 -4.19 -2.12 16.59
N CYS A 90 -4.65 -0.95 16.14
CA CYS A 90 -4.24 -0.32 14.89
C CYS A 90 -3.03 0.60 15.06
N ARG A 91 -1.92 0.07 15.58
CA ARG A 91 -0.70 0.84 15.90
C ARG A 91 0.44 0.59 14.90
N PRO A 92 1.41 1.51 14.77
CA PRO A 92 2.52 1.37 13.80
C PRO A 92 3.40 0.13 14.01
N VAL A 93 3.63 -0.26 15.26
CA VAL A 93 4.42 -1.45 15.62
C VAL A 93 3.49 -2.49 16.23
N GLN A 94 3.20 -3.56 15.51
CA GLN A 94 2.26 -4.59 15.94
C GLN A 94 2.53 -5.93 15.25
N ASN A 95 2.00 -7.00 15.82
CA ASN A 95 1.96 -8.30 15.16
C ASN A 95 0.67 -8.39 14.32
N LEU A 96 0.81 -8.24 13.00
CA LEU A 96 -0.33 -8.29 12.07
C LEU A 96 -1.03 -9.65 12.04
N LEU A 97 -0.29 -10.75 12.22
CA LEU A 97 -0.85 -12.12 12.20
C LEU A 97 -1.91 -12.34 13.28
N PHE A 98 -1.81 -11.62 14.40
CA PHE A 98 -2.77 -11.68 15.52
C PHE A 98 -3.51 -10.36 15.74
N SER A 99 -3.50 -9.45 14.77
CA SER A 99 -4.16 -8.16 14.90
C SER A 99 -5.64 -8.26 14.51
N ASP A 100 -6.50 -7.65 15.33
CA ASP A 100 -7.92 -7.40 15.04
C ASP A 100 -8.14 -6.07 14.27
N CYS A 101 -7.06 -5.38 13.89
CA CYS A 101 -7.17 -4.12 13.16
C CYS A 101 -7.74 -4.35 11.75
N LYS A 102 -8.91 -3.79 11.47
CA LYS A 102 -9.60 -3.92 10.17
C LYS A 102 -8.84 -3.38 8.95
N LEU A 103 -7.78 -2.60 9.17
CA LEU A 103 -6.88 -2.11 8.11
C LEU A 103 -5.69 -3.04 7.88
N GLY A 104 -5.38 -3.92 8.84
CA GLY A 104 -4.31 -4.90 8.70
C GLY A 104 -4.77 -6.11 7.89
N ILE A 105 -3.90 -6.58 7.01
CA ILE A 105 -4.09 -7.85 6.31
C ILE A 105 -3.45 -8.94 7.18
N ASN A 106 -4.27 -9.79 7.78
CA ASN A 106 -3.85 -10.84 8.72
C ASN A 106 -3.92 -12.27 8.15
N ASP A 107 -4.27 -12.40 6.86
CA ASP A 107 -4.40 -13.65 6.12
C ASP A 107 -3.29 -13.86 5.07
N LEU A 108 -2.17 -13.13 5.16
CA LEU A 108 -1.00 -13.38 4.32
C LEU A 108 -0.29 -14.68 4.77
N PRO A 109 0.44 -15.35 3.87
CA PRO A 109 1.33 -16.44 4.27
C PRO A 109 2.28 -16.01 5.39
N ASN A 110 2.44 -16.82 6.44
CA ASN A 110 3.17 -16.44 7.66
C ASN A 110 4.55 -15.82 7.39
N PHE A 111 5.30 -16.35 6.42
CA PHE A 111 6.62 -15.86 6.08
C PHE A 111 6.62 -14.37 5.65
N VAL A 112 5.50 -13.84 5.14
CA VAL A 112 5.40 -12.46 4.68
C VAL A 112 5.58 -11.48 5.86
N TYR A 113 5.15 -11.87 7.06
CA TYR A 113 5.33 -11.09 8.27
C TYR A 113 6.74 -11.18 8.86
N GLU A 114 7.53 -12.18 8.45
CA GLU A 114 8.87 -12.46 8.97
C GLU A 114 9.98 -11.89 8.07
N ILE A 115 9.68 -11.61 6.80
CA ILE A 115 10.67 -11.10 5.85
C ILE A 115 10.95 -9.61 6.06
N ASP A 116 12.23 -9.29 6.10
CA ASP A 116 12.71 -7.91 5.98
C ASP A 116 12.63 -7.43 4.52
N TRP A 117 11.44 -6.98 4.11
CA TRP A 117 11.19 -6.45 2.76
C TRP A 117 12.05 -5.23 2.47
N ASP A 118 12.76 -5.22 1.35
CA ASP A 118 13.55 -4.06 0.91
C ASP A 118 12.65 -3.06 0.16
N VAL A 119 11.78 -3.60 -0.69
CA VAL A 119 10.83 -2.83 -1.49
C VAL A 119 9.44 -3.44 -1.35
N ILE A 120 8.44 -2.59 -1.16
CA ILE A 120 7.03 -2.96 -1.20
C ILE A 120 6.34 -2.11 -2.27
N LEU A 121 5.80 -2.75 -3.31
CA LEU A 121 5.03 -2.10 -4.36
C LEU A 121 3.53 -2.35 -4.14
N ILE A 122 2.76 -1.28 -4.03
CA ILE A 122 1.31 -1.31 -3.92
C ILE A 122 0.72 -0.90 -5.28
N ASP A 123 0.40 -1.91 -6.10
CA ASP A 123 -0.25 -1.77 -7.41
C ASP A 123 -1.59 -2.52 -7.51
N GLY A 124 -2.17 -2.84 -6.37
CA GLY A 124 -3.43 -3.52 -6.20
C GLY A 124 -3.85 -3.43 -4.73
N PRO A 125 -5.08 -3.83 -4.40
CA PRO A 125 -6.14 -4.33 -5.27
C PRO A 125 -6.85 -3.21 -6.05
N ARG A 126 -7.92 -3.54 -6.79
CA ARG A 126 -8.79 -2.55 -7.46
C ARG A 126 -9.36 -1.52 -6.49
N GLY A 127 -9.42 -0.25 -6.92
CA GLY A 127 -9.89 0.87 -6.10
C GLY A 127 -10.91 1.82 -6.77
N TYR A 128 -11.41 1.51 -7.97
CA TYR A 128 -12.25 2.45 -8.74
C TYR A 128 -13.74 2.42 -8.40
N ALA A 129 -14.26 1.31 -7.85
CA ALA A 129 -15.68 1.21 -7.47
C ALA A 129 -15.85 1.27 -5.96
N SER A 130 -17.01 1.77 -5.50
CA SER A 130 -17.35 1.91 -4.08
C SER A 130 -17.26 0.60 -3.28
N ASP A 131 -17.56 -0.52 -3.93
CA ASP A 131 -17.49 -1.87 -3.36
C ASP A 131 -16.17 -2.59 -3.61
N SER A 132 -15.24 -2.00 -4.36
CA SER A 132 -13.90 -2.55 -4.51
C SER A 132 -13.10 -2.44 -3.21
N PRO A 133 -12.12 -3.33 -2.98
CA PRO A 133 -11.30 -3.32 -1.78
C PRO A 133 -10.61 -1.99 -1.47
N GLY A 134 -10.07 -1.35 -2.51
CA GLY A 134 -9.20 -0.18 -2.40
C GLY A 134 -7.83 -0.51 -1.81
N ARG A 135 -6.89 0.44 -1.91
CA ARG A 135 -5.49 0.26 -1.49
C ARG A 135 -5.24 0.63 -0.01
N MET A 136 -6.30 0.88 0.75
CA MET A 136 -6.22 1.25 2.17
C MET A 136 -5.49 0.20 3.03
N ALA A 137 -5.88 -1.07 2.90
CA ALA A 137 -5.30 -2.16 3.67
C ALA A 137 -3.84 -2.48 3.27
N PRO A 138 -3.48 -2.54 1.97
CA PRO A 138 -2.07 -2.61 1.56
C PRO A 138 -1.20 -1.47 2.09
N ILE A 139 -1.67 -0.22 2.03
CA ILE A 139 -0.91 0.93 2.53
C ILE A 139 -0.65 0.81 4.03
N PHE A 140 -1.70 0.54 4.82
CA PHE A 140 -1.57 0.35 6.27
C PHE A 140 -0.64 -0.82 6.60
N THR A 141 -0.84 -1.97 5.95
CA THR A 141 -0.05 -3.19 6.18
C THR A 141 1.42 -2.95 5.83
N SER A 142 1.71 -2.27 4.73
CA SER A 142 3.08 -1.94 4.32
C SER A 142 3.77 -1.01 5.32
N ALA A 143 3.04 -0.03 5.87
CA ALA A 143 3.56 0.82 6.93
C ALA A 143 3.93 0.02 8.19
N VAL A 144 3.09 -0.92 8.59
CA VAL A 144 3.34 -1.79 9.75
C VAL A 144 4.48 -2.78 9.49
N LEU A 145 4.54 -3.41 8.31
CA LEU A 145 5.64 -4.30 7.92
C LEU A 145 6.98 -3.55 7.90
N ALA A 146 7.01 -2.31 7.40
CA ALA A 146 8.22 -1.51 7.38
C ALA A 146 8.68 -1.09 8.79
N LYS A 147 7.74 -0.83 9.71
CA LYS A 147 8.03 -0.38 11.09
C LYS A 147 8.28 -1.51 12.09
N SER A 148 7.64 -2.66 11.92
CA SER A 148 7.65 -3.78 12.89
C SER A 148 8.81 -4.77 12.70
N LYS A 149 9.81 -4.42 11.88
CA LYS A 149 11.01 -5.25 11.65
C LYS A 149 11.72 -5.57 12.95
N ASP A 150 12.37 -6.74 12.98
CA ASP A 150 12.99 -7.29 14.18
C ASP A 150 13.93 -6.28 14.84
N PHE A 151 13.79 -6.15 16.16
CA PHE A 151 14.41 -5.10 16.99
C PHE A 151 15.96 -5.14 16.98
N GLY A 152 16.58 -6.07 16.24
CA GLY A 152 18.02 -6.24 16.10
C GLY A 152 18.70 -5.44 14.98
N THR A 153 18.01 -5.10 13.89
CA THR A 153 18.60 -4.45 12.70
C THR A 153 18.12 -3.00 12.54
N LYS A 154 18.41 -2.20 13.57
CA LYS A 154 17.90 -0.83 13.86
C LYS A 154 18.21 0.28 12.82
N THR A 155 18.64 -0.05 11.60
CA THR A 155 19.01 0.93 10.57
C THR A 155 18.41 0.65 9.18
N LYS A 156 17.69 -0.47 9.00
CA LYS A 156 17.18 -0.85 7.69
C LYS A 156 15.92 -0.02 7.34
N LYS A 157 15.92 0.54 6.14
CA LYS A 157 14.79 1.28 5.56
C LYS A 157 14.06 0.39 4.56
N THR A 158 12.79 0.68 4.32
CA THR A 158 11.96 0.00 3.33
C THR A 158 11.43 1.04 2.35
N ASP A 159 11.64 0.81 1.05
CA ASP A 159 11.04 1.62 0.00
C ASP A 159 9.60 1.14 -0.21
N VAL A 160 8.62 2.02 0.03
CA VAL A 160 7.20 1.76 -0.20
C VAL A 160 6.73 2.60 -1.37
N LEU A 161 6.28 1.92 -2.42
CA LEU A 161 5.89 2.51 -3.69
C LEU A 161 4.38 2.38 -3.85
N VAL A 162 3.67 3.49 -3.91
CA VAL A 162 2.20 3.51 -4.03
C VAL A 162 1.83 4.02 -5.41
N HIS A 163 1.30 3.14 -6.26
CA HIS A 163 0.78 3.55 -7.56
C HIS A 163 -0.62 4.16 -7.42
N GLU A 164 -1.05 4.95 -8.42
CA GLU A 164 -2.28 5.75 -8.38
C GLU A 164 -2.32 6.75 -7.20
N PHE A 165 -1.16 7.23 -6.78
CA PHE A 165 -1.00 8.17 -5.67
C PHE A 165 -1.78 9.48 -5.87
N GLY A 166 -2.06 9.87 -7.12
CA GLY A 166 -2.90 11.03 -7.43
C GLY A 166 -4.37 10.89 -6.97
N ARG A 167 -4.85 9.68 -6.69
CA ARG A 167 -6.21 9.46 -6.19
C ARG A 167 -6.32 9.85 -4.72
N LYS A 168 -7.46 10.45 -4.36
CA LYS A 168 -7.70 10.99 -3.01
C LYS A 168 -7.52 9.97 -1.89
N ILE A 169 -7.99 8.74 -2.07
CA ILE A 169 -7.92 7.72 -1.02
C ILE A 169 -6.48 7.26 -0.81
N GLU A 170 -5.79 6.92 -1.89
CA GLU A 170 -4.38 6.50 -1.89
C GLU A 170 -3.50 7.56 -1.27
N ARG A 171 -3.66 8.83 -1.69
CA ARG A 171 -2.93 9.95 -1.13
C ARG A 171 -3.13 10.10 0.37
N VAL A 172 -4.39 10.21 0.82
CA VAL A 172 -4.70 10.42 2.24
C VAL A 172 -4.22 9.26 3.10
N TYR A 173 -4.39 8.02 2.65
CA TYR A 173 -3.92 6.86 3.41
C TYR A 173 -2.40 6.77 3.45
N SER A 174 -1.72 7.12 2.37
CA SER A 174 -0.25 7.14 2.33
C SER A 174 0.32 8.23 3.22
N GLU A 175 -0.23 9.45 3.17
CA GLU A 175 0.18 10.57 4.04
C GLU A 175 -0.12 10.27 5.52
N GLU A 176 -1.16 9.51 5.84
CA GLU A 176 -1.51 9.13 7.22
C GLU A 176 -0.65 7.98 7.77
N PHE A 177 -0.32 6.97 6.96
CA PHE A 177 0.34 5.75 7.45
C PHE A 177 1.82 5.63 7.06
N LEU A 178 2.18 6.08 5.85
CA LEU A 178 3.57 6.12 5.39
C LEU A 178 4.24 7.45 5.74
N CYS A 179 3.44 8.47 6.05
CA CYS A 179 3.83 9.80 6.50
C CYS A 179 4.42 10.70 5.41
N GLU A 180 3.91 11.92 5.31
CA GLU A 180 4.39 12.93 4.36
C GLU A 180 5.90 13.19 4.55
N GLU A 181 6.41 13.15 5.79
CA GLU A 181 7.84 13.31 6.05
C GLU A 181 8.74 12.23 5.45
N ASN A 182 8.18 11.07 5.06
CA ASN A 182 8.92 9.98 4.42
C ASN A 182 8.76 9.97 2.89
N LEU A 183 7.95 10.88 2.31
CA LEU A 183 7.79 11.00 0.86
C LEU A 183 9.06 11.58 0.23
N ILE A 184 9.69 10.82 -0.67
CA ILE A 184 10.90 11.22 -1.37
C ILE A 184 10.57 11.95 -2.66
N GLU A 185 9.69 11.36 -3.47
CA GLU A 185 9.28 11.93 -4.75
C GLU A 185 7.90 11.40 -5.19
N VAL A 186 7.30 12.12 -6.14
CA VAL A 186 6.13 11.69 -6.89
C VAL A 186 6.49 11.72 -8.37
N VAL A 187 6.44 10.56 -9.03
CA VAL A 187 6.75 10.40 -10.45
C VAL A 187 5.50 9.94 -11.17
N GLY A 188 4.87 10.84 -11.94
CA GLY A 188 3.55 10.55 -12.51
C GLY A 188 2.54 10.26 -11.40
N ASP A 189 1.92 9.09 -11.44
CA ASP A 189 0.97 8.60 -10.44
C ASP A 189 1.63 7.69 -9.38
N LEU A 190 2.97 7.64 -9.30
CA LEU A 190 3.70 6.85 -8.32
C LEU A 190 4.23 7.72 -7.17
N GLY A 191 3.79 7.44 -5.94
CA GLY A 191 4.38 8.00 -4.73
C GLY A 191 5.48 7.08 -4.17
N HIS A 192 6.67 7.64 -3.92
CA HIS A 192 7.80 6.89 -3.36
C HIS A 192 8.12 7.33 -1.93
N PHE A 193 7.93 6.41 -0.99
CA PHE A 193 8.20 6.63 0.43
C PHE A 193 9.38 5.79 0.89
N VAL A 194 10.17 6.30 1.84
CA VAL A 194 11.24 5.54 2.49
C VAL A 194 10.97 5.50 3.99
N VAL A 195 10.49 4.35 4.47
CA VAL A 195 10.05 4.16 5.85
C VAL A 195 11.13 3.44 6.65
N ALA A 196 11.60 4.07 7.73
CA ALA A 196 12.54 3.46 8.66
C ALA A 196 11.82 2.54 9.66
N ALA A 197 12.51 1.45 10.03
CA ALA A 197 12.11 0.62 11.16
C ALA A 197 12.04 1.45 12.45
N ALA A 198 11.16 1.06 13.35
CA ALA A 198 10.85 1.84 14.54
C ALA A 198 11.99 1.70 15.59
N GLU A 199 12.45 2.81 16.20
CA GLU A 199 13.51 2.76 17.22
C GLU A 199 12.95 2.49 18.62
N GLU A 200 13.58 1.62 19.42
CA GLU A 200 13.18 1.29 20.82
C GLU A 200 12.95 2.50 21.75
N ARG A 201 13.53 3.67 21.43
CA ARG A 201 13.46 4.91 22.23
C ARG A 201 12.47 5.93 21.71
N GLU A 202 11.85 5.68 20.56
CA GLU A 202 10.68 6.45 20.19
C GLU A 202 9.59 6.08 21.18
N SER A 203 9.31 6.98 22.13
CA SER A 203 8.05 7.05 22.82
C SER A 203 6.99 7.23 21.73
N TYR A 204 6.52 6.12 21.15
CA TYR A 204 5.47 6.14 20.16
C TYR A 204 4.28 6.82 20.83
N GLY A 205 4.03 8.07 20.47
CA GLY A 205 2.66 8.55 20.49
C GLY A 205 1.83 7.58 19.65
N ASP A 206 0.55 7.47 19.91
CA ASP A 206 -0.34 6.48 19.28
C ASP A 206 -0.47 6.56 17.73
N GLY A 207 0.36 7.36 17.04
CA GLY A 207 0.31 7.64 15.61
C GLY A 207 1.51 7.12 14.81
N PHE A 208 1.33 7.02 13.49
CA PHE A 208 2.35 6.57 12.55
C PHE A 208 3.43 7.63 12.26
N CYS A 209 3.03 8.90 12.29
CA CYS A 209 3.82 10.06 11.86
C CYS A 209 4.16 10.98 13.04
N ARG A 210 5.35 11.61 12.99
CA ARG A 210 5.87 12.42 14.09
C ARG A 210 5.08 13.74 14.28
N ASN A 211 4.46 14.25 13.22
CA ASN A 211 3.66 15.48 13.22
C ASN A 211 2.21 15.22 12.76
N SER A 212 1.41 14.55 13.58
CA SER A 212 0.00 14.24 13.26
C SER A 212 -0.94 15.47 13.22
N THR A 213 -0.45 16.68 13.52
CA THR A 213 -1.26 17.90 13.68
C THR A 213 -1.75 18.56 12.38
N ARG A 214 -1.41 18.06 11.18
CA ARG A 214 -1.71 18.74 9.90
C ARG A 214 -2.72 18.08 8.97
N LEU A 215 -3.16 16.85 9.20
CA LEU A 215 -4.08 16.18 8.27
C LEU A 215 -5.53 16.62 8.49
N SER A 216 -5.87 17.80 7.95
CA SER A 216 -7.22 18.37 7.96
C SER A 216 -7.88 18.40 6.57
N GLU A 217 -7.51 17.54 5.63
CA GLU A 217 -8.32 17.36 4.43
C GLU A 217 -9.44 16.35 4.68
N SER A 218 -10.57 16.91 5.13
CA SER A 218 -11.81 16.15 5.23
C SER A 218 -12.22 15.60 3.86
N PHE A 219 -12.65 14.34 3.83
CA PHE A 219 -13.44 13.81 2.72
C PHE A 219 -14.76 14.59 2.64
N THR A 220 -14.76 15.69 1.90
CA THR A 220 -15.97 16.33 1.37
C THR A 220 -16.59 15.38 0.36
N ALA A 221 -17.85 15.04 0.60
CA ALA A 221 -18.66 14.30 -0.35
C ALA A 221 -18.96 15.21 -1.54
N VAL A 222 -18.69 14.75 -2.76
CA VAL A 222 -19.23 15.39 -3.95
C VAL A 222 -20.72 15.06 -3.99
N SER A 223 -21.56 16.02 -3.61
CA SER A 223 -22.99 15.96 -3.89
C SER A 223 -23.19 16.24 -5.38
N GLY A 224 -23.56 15.21 -6.13
CA GLY A 224 -24.07 15.35 -7.49
C GLY A 224 -25.38 16.13 -7.50
N GLY A 225 -25.52 16.99 -8.50
CA GLY A 225 -26.71 17.76 -8.78
C GLY A 225 -26.60 18.28 -10.21
N ASP A 226 -26.91 17.42 -11.17
CA ASP A 226 -27.26 17.82 -12.52
C ASP A 226 -28.58 18.61 -12.45
N GLU A 227 -28.55 19.91 -12.72
CA GLU A 227 -29.73 20.64 -13.18
C GLU A 227 -29.56 20.95 -14.66
N GLU A 228 -30.19 20.11 -15.49
CA GLU A 228 -30.58 20.48 -16.85
C GLU A 228 -31.46 21.72 -16.78
N LYS A 229 -30.95 22.86 -17.25
CA LYS A 229 -31.80 23.99 -17.64
C LYS A 229 -32.42 23.68 -18.99
N VAL A 230 -33.66 23.23 -18.96
CA VAL A 230 -34.60 23.32 -20.07
C VAL A 230 -34.85 24.81 -20.34
N GLY A 231 -34.31 25.32 -21.44
CA GLY A 231 -34.66 26.61 -22.01
C GLY A 231 -35.96 26.46 -22.80
N VAL A 232 -37.00 27.15 -22.33
CA VAL A 232 -38.26 27.39 -23.03
C VAL A 232 -38.04 28.61 -23.92
N ASP A 233 -38.15 28.43 -25.24
CA ASP A 233 -38.33 29.53 -26.19
C ASP A 233 -39.74 29.41 -26.78
N ASP A 234 -40.63 30.31 -26.35
CA ASP A 234 -41.91 30.63 -26.99
C ASP A 234 -41.77 32.01 -27.66
N GLU A 235 -41.72 32.02 -29.00
CA GLU A 235 -42.30 32.96 -30.00
C GLU A 235 -41.53 32.94 -31.33
#